data_AF-A0A352Q2W3-F1
#
_entry.id   AF-A0A352Q2W3-F1
#
_cell.length_a   1.000
_cell.length_b   1.000
_cell.length_c   1.000
_cell.angle_alpha   90.00
_cell.angle_beta   90.00
_cell.angle_gamma   90.00
#
_symmetry.space_group_name_H-M   'P 1'
#
loop_
_entity.id
_entity.type
_entity.pdbx_description
1 polymer ?
#
loop_
_entity_poly.entity_id
_entity_poly.type
_entity_poly.pdbx_seq_one_letter_code
_entity_poly.pdbx_strand_id
1 'polypeptide(L)' 'MENQHQKIKGYRDLSQEEIDLMNEGKALAEQCGEFIAKLEATESTDKRNVALGKTNLQQGFMWAIRGVAQPTTF' A
#
# COMPACT_ATOMS: atom_id res chain seq x y z
N MET A 1 -20.61 10.45 0.46
CA MET A 1 -20.52 10.17 1.90
C MET A 1 -19.81 11.35 2.54
N GLU A 2 -20.51 12.10 3.38
CA GLU A 2 -20.02 13.34 4.00
C GLU A 2 -18.99 13.05 5.10
N ASN A 3 -17.85 13.76 5.03
CA ASN A 3 -16.90 14.00 6.12
C ASN A 3 -16.34 12.79 6.87
N GLN A 4 -15.48 12.00 6.21
CA GLN A 4 -14.57 11.07 6.91
C GLN A 4 -13.21 11.71 7.25
N HIS A 5 -13.19 12.99 7.61
CA HIS A 5 -12.04 13.63 8.26
C HIS A 5 -12.21 13.63 9.78
N GLN A 6 -12.47 12.45 10.37
CA GLN A 6 -12.23 12.30 11.79
C GLN A 6 -10.72 12.22 11.97
N LYS A 7 -10.13 13.25 12.60
CA LYS A 7 -8.70 13.32 12.92
C LYS A 7 -8.29 12.05 13.66
N ILE A 8 -7.65 11.13 12.95
CA ILE A 8 -6.96 10.01 13.58
C ILE A 8 -5.69 10.60 14.20
N LYS A 9 -5.55 10.48 15.52
CA LYS A 9 -4.37 10.96 16.26
C LYS A 9 -3.09 10.42 15.60
N GLY A 10 -2.19 11.32 15.19
CA GLY A 10 -0.91 10.98 14.53
C GLY A 10 -0.85 11.28 13.02
N TYR A 11 -1.98 11.64 12.39
CA TYR A 11 -2.03 12.03 10.97
C TYR A 11 -2.37 13.51 10.79
N ARG A 12 -1.79 14.12 9.76
CA ARG A 12 -2.20 15.44 9.27
C ARG A 12 -3.49 15.34 8.45
N ASP A 13 -4.15 16.49 8.27
CA ASP A 13 -5.26 16.59 7.33
C ASP A 13 -4.70 16.48 5.89
N LEU A 14 -5.37 15.68 5.06
CA LEU A 14 -5.00 15.44 3.66
C LEU A 14 -5.88 16.28 2.72
N SER A 15 -5.30 16.75 1.62
CA SER A 15 -6.07 17.31 0.51
C SER A 15 -6.84 16.20 -0.22
N GLN A 16 -7.83 16.58 -1.04
CA GLN A 16 -8.54 15.60 -1.86
C GLN A 16 -7.60 14.87 -2.84
N GLU A 17 -6.66 15.59 -3.44
CA GLU A 17 -5.63 15.02 -4.31
C GLU A 17 -4.79 13.96 -3.59
N GLU A 18 -4.41 14.22 -2.34
CA GLU A 18 -3.66 13.26 -1.51
C GLU A 18 -4.52 12.04 -1.13
N ILE A 19 -5.81 12.23 -0.86
CA ILE A 19 -6.75 11.13 -0.63
C ILE A 19 -6.88 10.26 -1.88
N ASP A 20 -6.96 10.87 -3.05
CA ASP A 20 -7.06 10.15 -4.32
C ASP A 20 -5.78 9.33 -4.58
N LEU A 21 -4.60 9.92 -4.35
CA LEU A 21 -3.32 9.21 -4.42
C LEU A 21 -3.23 8.05 -3.42
N MET A 22 -3.72 8.23 -2.19
CA MET A 22 -3.77 7.16 -1.20
C MET A 22 -4.64 5.99 -1.66
N ASN A 23 -5.79 6.28 -2.27
CA ASN A 23 -6.72 5.26 -2.76
C ASN A 23 -6.15 4.55 -4.00
N GLU A 24 -5.57 5.30 -4.93
CA GLU A 24 -4.89 4.74 -6.11
C GLU A 24 -3.75 3.80 -5.68
N GLY A 25 -2.88 4.25 -4.77
CA GLY A 25 -1.77 3.44 -4.26
C GLY A 25 -2.24 2.16 -3.57
N LYS A 26 -3.35 2.21 -2.82
CA LYS A 26 -3.96 1.02 -2.20
C LYS A 26 -4.53 0.04 -3.22
N ALA A 27 -5.21 0.55 -4.26
CA ALA A 27 -5.75 -0.29 -5.32
C ALA A 27 -4.63 -1.00 -6.10
N LEU A 28 -3.53 -0.31 -6.38
CA LEU A 28 -2.35 -0.92 -6.99
C LEU A 28 -1.70 -1.98 -6.08
N ALA A 29 -1.60 -1.72 -4.78
CA ALA A 29 -1.08 -2.67 -3.81
C ALA A 29 -1.90 -3.97 -3.77
N GLU A 30 -3.23 -3.87 -3.84
CA GLU A 30 -4.15 -5.00 -3.90
C GLU A 30 -3.91 -5.84 -5.17
N GLN A 31 -3.85 -5.21 -6.35
CA GLN A 31 -3.56 -5.90 -7.61
C GLN A 31 -2.20 -6.62 -7.59
N CYS A 32 -1.16 -5.97 -7.05
CA CYS A 32 0.13 -6.61 -6.85
C CYS A 32 0.05 -7.79 -5.88
N GLY A 33 -0.75 -7.68 -4.82
CA GLY A 33 -1.01 -8.77 -3.88
C GLY A 33 -1.65 -9.98 -4.54
N GLU A 34 -2.66 -9.77 -5.39
CA GLU A 34 -3.28 -10.84 -6.17
C GLU A 34 -2.29 -11.51 -7.13
N PHE A 35 -1.43 -10.73 -7.80
CA PHE A 35 -0.40 -11.27 -8.66
C PHE A 35 0.61 -12.14 -7.89
N ILE A 36 1.07 -11.66 -6.73
CA ILE A 36 1.94 -12.43 -5.84
C ILE A 36 1.26 -13.72 -5.39
N ALA A 37 -0.03 -13.69 -5.04
CA ALA A 37 -0.75 -14.90 -4.65
C ALA A 37 -0.79 -15.93 -5.79
N LYS A 38 -0.99 -15.50 -7.04
CA LYS A 38 -0.90 -16.38 -8.22
C LYS A 38 0.50 -16.98 -8.39
N LEU A 39 1.55 -16.17 -8.19
CA LEU A 39 2.94 -16.64 -8.25
C LEU A 39 3.26 -17.65 -7.13
N GLU A 40 2.78 -17.40 -5.91
CA GLU A 40 2.95 -18.31 -4.77
C GLU A 40 2.28 -19.67 -5.05
N ALA A 41 1.09 -19.68 -5.66
CA ALA A 41 0.36 -20.88 -6.03
C ALA A 41 0.92 -21.66 -7.24
N THR A 42 1.67 -21.01 -8.12
CA THR A 42 2.20 -21.65 -9.35
C THR A 42 3.44 -22.47 -9.05
N GLU A 43 3.40 -23.80 -9.19
CA GLU A 43 4.52 -24.69 -8.78
C GLU A 43 5.87 -24.37 -9.44
N SER A 44 5.86 -23.94 -10.71
CA SER A 44 7.07 -23.68 -11.49
C SER A 44 7.81 -22.38 -11.14
N THR A 45 7.28 -21.56 -10.24
CA THR A 45 7.93 -20.31 -9.83
C THR A 45 9.03 -20.55 -8.80
N ASP A 46 10.10 -19.76 -8.89
CA ASP A 46 11.12 -19.71 -7.84
C ASP A 46 10.53 -19.05 -6.58
N LYS A 47 10.28 -19.87 -5.54
CA LYS A 47 9.61 -19.42 -4.32
C LYS A 47 10.42 -18.42 -3.50
N ARG A 48 11.75 -18.48 -3.57
CA ARG A 48 12.62 -17.52 -2.89
C ARG A 48 12.47 -16.15 -3.54
N ASN A 49 12.51 -16.08 -4.86
CA ASN A 49 12.37 -14.82 -5.59
C ASN A 49 10.96 -14.23 -5.42
N VAL A 50 9.92 -15.07 -5.42
CA VAL A 50 8.54 -14.62 -5.14
C VAL A 50 8.42 -14.03 -3.74
N ALA A 51 8.99 -14.67 -2.71
CA ALA A 51 8.97 -14.17 -1.34
C ALA A 51 9.71 -12.82 -1.18
N LEU A 52 10.85 -12.67 -1.87
CA LEU A 52 11.58 -11.40 -1.92
C LEU A 52 10.76 -10.31 -2.62
N GLY A 53 10.16 -10.63 -3.77
CA GLY A 53 9.27 -9.73 -4.51
C GLY A 53 8.10 -9.25 -3.66
N LYS A 54 7.41 -10.18 -2.98
CA LYS A 54 6.30 -9.89 -2.04
C LYS A 54 6.73 -8.89 -0.97
N THR A 55 7.83 -9.20 -0.28
CA THR A 55 8.34 -8.39 0.83
C THR A 55 8.75 -7.00 0.37
N ASN A 56 9.40 -6.89 -0.81
CA ASN A 56 9.83 -5.61 -1.37
C ASN A 56 8.66 -4.77 -1.88
N LEU A 57 7.66 -5.38 -2.51
CA LEU A 57 6.44 -4.68 -2.93
C LEU A 57 5.64 -4.16 -1.74
N GLN A 58 5.45 -4.99 -0.70
CA GLN A 58 4.77 -4.57 0.52
C GLN A 58 5.46 -3.37 1.18
N GLN A 59 6.79 -3.41 1.29
CA GLN A 59 7.57 -2.29 1.80
C GLN A 59 7.49 -1.06 0.88
N GLY A 60 7.58 -1.25 -0.44
CA GLY A 60 7.47 -0.17 -1.42
C GLY A 60 6.15 0.58 -1.30
N PHE A 61 5.03 -0.15 -1.26
CA PHE A 61 3.71 0.46 -1.05
C PHE A 61 3.57 1.08 0.34
N MET A 62 4.09 0.44 1.40
CA MET A 62 4.11 1.04 2.74
C MET A 62 4.80 2.41 2.72
N TRP A 63 5.98 2.51 2.13
CA TRP A 63 6.74 3.77 2.05
C TRP A 63 6.08 4.79 1.12
N ALA A 64 5.52 4.38 -0.02
CA ALA A 64 4.79 5.27 -0.92
C ALA A 64 3.58 5.90 -0.23
N ILE A 65 2.77 5.08 0.45
CA ILE A 65 1.60 5.53 1.23
C ILE A 65 2.03 6.46 2.37
N ARG A 66 3.13 6.15 3.08
CA ARG A 66 3.69 7.05 4.11
C ARG A 66 4.19 8.38 3.52
N GLY A 67 4.69 8.37 2.27
CA GLY A 67 5.10 9.59 1.55
C GLY A 67 3.94 10.57 1.36
N VAL A 68 2.72 10.06 1.13
CA VAL A 68 1.51 10.88 1.05
C VAL A 68 1.00 11.23 2.45
N ALA A 69 0.85 10.22 3.33
CA ALA A 69 0.24 10.38 4.65
C ALA A 69 1.05 11.25 5.62
N GLN A 70 2.39 11.32 5.45
CA GLN A 70 3.32 12.10 6.27
C GLN A 70 3.00 12.09 7.78
N PRO A 71 2.97 10.90 8.42
CA PRO A 71 2.62 10.78 9.82
C PRO A 71 3.64 11.54 10.70
N THR A 72 3.15 12.17 11.77
CA THR A 72 3.99 12.96 12.70
C THR A 72 4.45 12.15 13.91
N THR A 73 4.00 10.91 14.03
CA THR A 73 4.38 9.96 15.08
C THR A 73 4.95 8.68 14.48
N PHE A 74 5.79 7.99 15.27
CA PHE A 74 6.45 6.74 14.87
C PHE A 74 5.47 5.58 14.79
#